data_AF-A0A9W4GPP5-F1
#
_entry.id   AF-A0A9W4GPP5-F1
#
_cell.length_a   1.000
_cell.length_b   1.000
_cell.length_c   1.000
_cell.angle_alpha   90.00
_cell.angle_beta   90.00
_cell.angle_gamma   90.00
#
_symmetry.space_group_name_H-M   'P 1'
#
loop_
_entity.id
_entity.type
_entity.pdbx_description
1 polymer ?
#
loop_
_entity_poly.entity_id
_entity_poly.type
_entity_poly.pdbx_seq_one_letter_code
_entity_poly.pdbx_strand_id
1 'polypeptide(L)'
;MSDTVVRFAVLGDSLSEGVGDPAPGGKPTPVGAPAPGGDPSRGGEWRGWAAILAESLTPAADLLNLARSGARTADVAGPQLSAALLHRPHLASVLVGGNDTLRGGFDIRTVAAELHTAMGALRATGADVLTACLPDPGTVLGLPWPLARPLGRRMTALNDTVHALSAHHGALHLHAAPRPWATSPGTLSADRLHPSEAGHRLLARDFHGVLAGAGLAVGPPPRLDPDGPPPGRGASVWWMATRGTRWIADRCTDLLPDLLRLAAEEYRHTARGTAPLLDHAAREATVAALESLGLGRVRKVPSSARRAGQTVSGACDSTAEARPRSGPARTSPTTPGAPPAEDRGRARVPGAIGRTGPCGPALGAVAPVHSTGRPDRSATKRILVPGADWAAAGSDSSGTTPITG
;
A
#
# COMPACT_ATOMS: atom_id res chain seq x y z
N MET A 1 -28.82 7.92 -10.14
CA MET A 1 -27.59 7.16 -9.80
C MET A 1 -27.47 7.26 -8.30
N SER A 2 -27.58 6.14 -7.57
CA SER A 2 -27.65 6.20 -6.10
C SER A 2 -26.39 6.85 -5.55
N ASP A 3 -26.61 7.87 -4.73
CA ASP A 3 -25.65 8.76 -4.09
C ASP A 3 -24.94 8.03 -2.94
N THR A 4 -24.32 6.89 -3.24
CA THR A 4 -23.76 6.00 -2.23
C THR A 4 -22.40 6.53 -1.80
N VAL A 5 -22.38 7.22 -0.67
CA VAL A 5 -21.17 7.60 0.07
C VAL A 5 -20.26 6.37 0.24
N VAL A 6 -19.05 6.43 -0.28
CA VAL A 6 -18.04 5.38 -0.10
C VAL A 6 -17.33 5.65 1.22
N ARG A 7 -17.56 4.79 2.23
CA ARG A 7 -16.80 4.83 3.48
C ARG A 7 -15.46 4.13 3.30
N PHE A 8 -14.37 4.87 3.50
CA PHE A 8 -13.01 4.37 3.34
C PHE A 8 -12.25 4.49 4.66
N ALA A 9 -11.88 3.36 5.27
CA ALA A 9 -11.04 3.35 6.47
C ALA A 9 -9.56 3.11 6.13
N VAL A 10 -8.65 3.90 6.68
CA VAL A 10 -7.21 3.79 6.43
C VAL A 10 -6.52 3.38 7.72
N LEU A 11 -5.95 2.18 7.74
CA LEU A 11 -5.19 1.65 8.86
C LEU A 11 -3.73 1.50 8.45
N GLY A 12 -2.83 1.84 9.36
CA GLY A 12 -1.41 1.72 9.09
C GLY A 12 -0.52 2.62 9.92
N ASP A 13 0.65 2.88 9.35
CA ASP A 13 1.70 3.71 9.92
C ASP A 13 1.86 5.06 9.20
N SER A 14 3.05 5.66 9.27
CA SER A 14 3.36 6.96 8.67
C SER A 14 3.14 7.03 7.16
N LEU A 15 3.25 5.90 6.44
CA LEU A 15 2.94 5.86 5.00
C LEU A 15 1.45 6.14 4.76
N SER A 16 0.57 5.50 5.53
CA SER A 16 -0.88 5.67 5.47
C SER A 16 -1.35 6.97 6.12
N GLU A 17 -0.63 7.48 7.10
CA GLU A 17 -0.87 8.83 7.67
C GLU A 17 -0.64 9.92 6.61
N GLY A 18 0.21 9.68 5.62
CA GLY A 18 0.48 10.62 4.54
C GLY A 18 1.75 11.46 4.72
N VAL A 19 2.66 11.04 5.61
CA VAL A 19 3.90 11.76 5.87
C VAL A 19 4.64 12.02 4.55
N GLY A 20 5.07 13.26 4.35
CA GLY A 20 5.75 13.71 3.14
C GLY A 20 4.84 14.44 2.12
N ASP A 21 3.53 14.49 2.35
CA ASP A 21 2.54 15.27 1.56
C ASP A 21 1.68 16.16 2.49
N PRO A 22 2.16 17.36 2.88
CA PRO A 22 1.43 18.25 3.78
C PRO A 22 0.05 18.64 3.22
N ALA A 23 -0.96 18.69 4.08
CA ALA A 23 -2.29 19.13 3.68
C ALA A 23 -2.30 20.60 3.20
N PRO A 24 -3.09 20.96 2.16
CA PRO A 24 -3.22 22.34 1.71
C PRO A 24 -3.65 23.28 2.86
N GLY A 25 -2.82 24.27 3.18
CA GLY A 25 -3.07 25.21 4.28
C GLY A 25 -2.67 24.74 5.68
N GLY A 26 -2.12 23.52 5.82
CA GLY A 26 -1.55 23.03 7.08
C GLY A 26 -0.33 23.84 7.50
N LYS A 27 -0.41 24.54 8.63
CA LYS A 27 0.79 25.02 9.32
C LYS A 27 1.44 23.81 10.00
N PRO A 28 2.78 23.64 9.91
CA PRO A 28 3.46 22.58 10.65
C PRO A 28 3.20 22.74 12.15
N THR A 29 2.49 21.81 12.78
CA THR A 29 2.36 21.77 14.23
C THR A 29 3.52 20.99 14.85
N PRO A 30 3.97 21.31 16.08
CA PRO A 30 4.97 20.50 16.76
C PRO A 30 4.46 19.06 16.99
N VAL A 31 5.33 18.07 16.75
CA VAL A 31 5.01 16.64 16.87
C VAL A 31 4.56 16.30 18.30
N GLY A 32 3.40 15.65 18.42
CA GLY A 32 2.86 15.13 19.69
C GLY A 32 1.88 16.05 20.42
N ALA A 33 1.53 17.21 19.86
CA ALA A 33 0.40 17.98 20.35
C ALA A 33 -0.91 17.37 19.81
N PRO A 34 -1.94 17.13 20.67
CA PRO A 34 -3.27 16.84 20.15
C PRO A 34 -3.71 17.99 19.23
N ALA A 35 -4.34 17.67 18.10
CA ALA A 35 -4.92 18.68 17.22
C ALA A 35 -5.82 19.60 18.07
N PRO A 36 -5.65 20.93 18.06
CA PRO A 36 -6.51 21.80 18.83
C PRO A 36 -7.91 21.76 18.18
N GLY A 37 -8.86 21.09 18.82
CA GLY A 37 -10.29 21.14 18.46
C GLY A 37 -10.66 20.64 17.05
N GLY A 38 -9.86 19.73 16.46
CA GLY A 38 -10.12 19.21 15.11
C GLY A 38 -11.07 18.02 15.09
N ASP A 39 -12.07 18.09 14.22
CA ASP A 39 -12.90 16.95 13.80
C ASP A 39 -12.00 15.81 13.27
N PRO A 40 -12.01 14.60 13.85
CA PRO A 40 -11.17 13.48 13.41
C PRO A 40 -11.49 13.01 11.96
N SER A 41 -12.58 13.49 11.35
CA SER A 41 -12.92 13.25 9.94
C SER A 41 -12.31 14.26 8.96
N ARG A 42 -11.67 15.34 9.46
CA ARG A 42 -10.90 16.28 8.64
C ARG A 42 -9.42 16.00 8.81
N GLY A 43 -8.81 15.49 7.75
CA GLY A 43 -7.41 15.07 7.65
C GLY A 43 -6.47 15.99 8.43
N GLY A 44 -5.58 15.35 9.19
CA GLY A 44 -4.58 16.03 10.00
C GLY A 44 -3.58 16.83 9.17
N GLU A 45 -2.37 16.96 9.70
CA GLU A 45 -1.31 17.73 9.04
C GLU A 45 -0.93 17.22 7.63
N TRP A 46 -1.26 15.96 7.33
CA TRP A 46 -0.88 15.24 6.12
C TRP A 46 -2.11 14.88 5.29
N ARG A 47 -1.99 15.00 3.96
CA ARG A 47 -3.01 14.55 3.01
C ARG A 47 -2.77 13.09 2.63
N GLY A 48 -1.65 12.80 1.96
CA GLY A 48 -1.22 11.45 1.61
C GLY A 48 -2.05 10.75 0.53
N TRP A 49 -1.59 9.56 0.14
CA TRP A 49 -2.16 8.77 -0.95
C TRP A 49 -3.64 8.42 -0.75
N ALA A 50 -4.07 8.20 0.49
CA ALA A 50 -5.42 7.73 0.77
C ALA A 50 -6.47 8.82 0.54
N ALA A 51 -6.16 10.07 0.89
CA ALA A 51 -7.01 11.22 0.56
C ALA A 51 -7.07 11.44 -0.97
N ILE A 52 -5.92 11.39 -1.65
CA ILE A 52 -5.83 11.50 -3.11
C ILE A 52 -6.65 10.40 -3.81
N LEU A 53 -6.60 9.16 -3.29
CA LEU A 53 -7.41 8.05 -3.80
C LEU A 53 -8.90 8.28 -3.54
N ALA A 54 -9.27 8.72 -2.32
CA ALA A 54 -10.66 8.95 -1.94
C ALA A 54 -11.34 9.98 -2.86
N GLU A 55 -10.67 11.08 -3.17
CA GLU A 55 -11.13 12.10 -4.14
C GLU A 55 -11.40 11.51 -5.53
N SER A 56 -10.64 10.48 -5.92
CA SER A 56 -10.76 9.80 -7.22
C SER A 56 -11.80 8.68 -7.23
N LEU A 57 -12.27 8.23 -6.06
CA LEU A 57 -13.34 7.25 -5.92
C LEU A 57 -14.70 7.90 -6.06
N THR A 58 -14.95 8.94 -5.27
CA THR A 58 -16.19 9.73 -5.34
C THR A 58 -15.96 11.09 -4.66
N PRO A 59 -16.57 12.17 -5.17
CA PRO A 59 -16.52 13.49 -4.53
C PRO A 59 -17.03 13.50 -3.07
N ALA A 60 -17.82 12.49 -2.68
CA ALA A 60 -18.43 12.37 -1.36
C ALA A 60 -17.88 11.16 -0.56
N ALA A 61 -16.60 10.81 -0.75
CA ALA A 61 -15.99 9.72 0.01
C ALA A 61 -15.87 10.10 1.49
N ASP A 62 -16.37 9.25 2.37
CA ASP A 62 -16.27 9.39 3.83
C ASP A 62 -15.01 8.66 4.30
N LEU A 63 -13.91 9.42 4.29
CA LEU A 63 -12.56 8.95 4.62
C LEU A 63 -12.32 9.04 6.13
N LEU A 64 -11.99 7.92 6.75
CA LEU A 64 -11.51 7.83 8.13
C LEU A 64 -10.06 7.36 8.15
N ASN A 65 -9.11 8.26 8.40
CA ASN A 65 -7.71 7.90 8.55
C ASN A 65 -7.32 7.65 10.01
N LEU A 66 -7.03 6.39 10.33
CA LEU A 66 -6.66 5.91 11.67
C LEU A 66 -5.15 5.64 11.79
N ALA A 67 -4.41 5.80 10.69
CA ALA A 67 -2.99 5.52 10.65
C ALA A 67 -2.19 6.50 11.51
N ARG A 68 -1.11 6.02 12.11
CA ARG A 68 -0.24 6.84 12.98
C ARG A 68 1.23 6.51 12.77
N SER A 69 2.07 7.53 12.69
CA SER A 69 3.52 7.39 12.63
C SER A 69 4.06 6.50 13.75
N GLY A 70 4.87 5.52 13.38
CA GLY A 70 5.46 4.56 14.30
C GLY A 70 4.54 3.40 14.71
N ALA A 71 3.29 3.35 14.22
CA ALA A 71 2.39 2.24 14.47
C ALA A 71 2.95 0.90 13.97
N ARG A 72 2.64 -0.15 14.72
CA ARG A 72 2.99 -1.55 14.45
C ARG A 72 1.75 -2.37 14.14
N THR A 73 1.93 -3.62 13.72
CA THR A 73 0.81 -4.54 13.45
C THR A 73 -0.12 -4.71 14.66
N ALA A 74 0.41 -4.67 15.88
CA ALA A 74 -0.38 -4.71 17.11
C ALA A 74 -1.32 -3.49 17.26
N ASP A 75 -0.86 -2.29 16.89
CA ASP A 75 -1.68 -1.07 16.92
C ASP A 75 -2.79 -1.14 15.88
N VAL A 76 -2.50 -1.74 14.72
CA VAL A 76 -3.47 -1.96 13.66
C VAL A 76 -4.52 -3.00 14.06
N ALA A 77 -4.09 -4.17 14.54
CA ALA A 77 -4.99 -5.26 14.94
C ALA A 77 -5.80 -4.97 16.22
N GLY A 78 -5.36 -4.00 17.04
CA GLY A 78 -6.05 -3.59 18.25
C GLY A 78 -6.87 -2.30 18.08
N PRO A 79 -6.34 -1.14 18.51
CA PRO A 79 -7.11 0.10 18.56
C PRO A 79 -7.58 0.60 17.19
N GLN A 80 -6.75 0.54 16.13
CA GLN A 80 -7.20 1.01 14.81
C GLN A 80 -8.30 0.11 14.22
N LEU A 81 -8.15 -1.22 14.32
CA LEU A 81 -9.18 -2.16 13.85
C LEU A 81 -10.52 -1.92 14.56
N SER A 82 -10.49 -1.77 15.88
CA SER A 82 -11.69 -1.49 16.68
C SER A 82 -12.43 -0.24 16.16
N ALA A 83 -11.71 0.85 15.92
CA ALA A 83 -12.29 2.08 15.38
C ALA A 83 -12.78 1.92 13.92
N ALA A 84 -12.03 1.21 13.07
CA ALA A 84 -12.40 0.96 11.69
C ALA A 84 -13.70 0.15 11.58
N LEU A 85 -13.89 -0.86 12.43
CA LEU A 85 -15.10 -1.68 12.43
C LEU A 85 -16.35 -0.87 12.79
N LEU A 86 -16.23 0.12 13.69
CA LEU A 86 -17.33 1.04 14.02
C LEU A 86 -17.72 1.92 12.83
N HIS A 87 -16.76 2.29 11.97
CA HIS A 87 -17.01 3.06 10.74
C HIS A 87 -17.76 2.27 9.66
N ARG A 88 -17.81 0.93 9.77
CA ARG A 88 -18.41 0.03 8.76
C ARG A 88 -17.96 0.35 7.32
N PRO A 89 -16.65 0.33 7.03
CA PRO A 89 -16.12 0.72 5.73
C PRO A 89 -16.68 -0.13 4.58
N HIS A 90 -16.84 0.47 3.40
CA HIS A 90 -16.97 -0.27 2.14
C HIS A 90 -15.58 -0.64 1.59
N LEU A 91 -14.59 0.23 1.83
CA LEU A 91 -13.20 0.05 1.48
C LEU A 91 -12.34 0.24 2.73
N ALA A 92 -11.32 -0.58 2.93
CA ALA A 92 -10.35 -0.42 3.98
C ALA A 92 -8.94 -0.60 3.42
N SER A 93 -7.93 0.03 4.02
CA SER A 93 -6.53 -0.25 3.70
C SER A 93 -5.75 -0.67 4.94
N VAL A 94 -4.86 -1.64 4.75
CA VAL A 94 -3.96 -2.15 5.80
C VAL A 94 -2.55 -2.16 5.24
N LEU A 95 -1.80 -1.10 5.53
CA LEU A 95 -0.38 -0.95 5.18
C LEU A 95 0.41 -0.69 6.47
N VAL A 96 1.07 -1.73 6.98
CA VAL A 96 1.82 -1.70 8.24
C VAL A 96 2.86 -2.82 8.26
N GLY A 97 3.79 -2.77 9.21
CA GLY A 97 4.79 -3.81 9.47
C GLY A 97 6.22 -3.32 9.24
N GLY A 98 6.40 -2.23 8.50
CA GLY A 98 7.71 -1.62 8.30
C GLY A 98 8.38 -1.28 9.64
N ASN A 99 7.64 -0.66 10.56
CA ASN A 99 8.12 -0.36 11.91
C ASN A 99 8.47 -1.63 12.71
N ASP A 100 7.70 -2.71 12.58
CA ASP A 100 7.98 -3.98 13.24
C ASP A 100 9.35 -4.53 12.83
N THR A 101 9.70 -4.45 11.54
CA THR A 101 11.00 -4.93 11.04
C THR A 101 12.19 -4.21 11.67
N LEU A 102 12.01 -2.98 12.14
CA LEU A 102 13.06 -2.17 12.74
C LEU A 102 13.28 -2.46 14.23
N ARG A 103 12.35 -3.14 14.91
CA ARG A 103 12.42 -3.38 16.36
C ARG A 103 13.17 -4.66 16.70
N GLY A 104 13.88 -4.69 17.82
CA GLY A 104 14.58 -5.90 18.29
C GLY A 104 13.65 -7.08 18.53
N GLY A 105 12.42 -6.81 18.99
CA GLY A 105 11.37 -7.80 19.26
C GLY A 105 10.58 -8.30 18.04
N PHE A 106 11.09 -8.11 16.82
CA PHE A 106 10.42 -8.63 15.61
C PHE A 106 10.24 -10.15 15.68
N ASP A 107 8.98 -10.60 15.67
CA ASP A 107 8.59 -12.00 15.48
C ASP A 107 7.56 -12.06 14.34
N ILE A 108 7.91 -12.73 13.25
CA ILE A 108 7.04 -12.86 12.08
C ILE A 108 5.75 -13.61 12.40
N ARG A 109 5.72 -14.52 13.40
CA ARG A 109 4.49 -15.20 13.80
C ARG A 109 3.47 -14.23 14.37
N THR A 110 3.91 -13.34 15.26
CA THR A 110 3.06 -12.31 15.86
C THR A 110 2.54 -11.35 14.79
N VAL A 111 3.45 -10.85 13.95
CA VAL A 111 3.12 -9.97 12.81
C VAL A 111 2.10 -10.63 11.88
N ALA A 112 2.29 -11.90 11.53
CA ALA A 112 1.36 -12.64 10.68
C ALA A 112 -0.02 -12.80 11.32
N ALA A 113 -0.09 -13.15 12.61
CA ALA A 113 -1.35 -13.32 13.33
C ALA A 113 -2.13 -12.01 13.46
N GLU A 114 -1.44 -10.89 13.71
CA GLU A 114 -2.03 -9.56 13.80
C GLU A 114 -2.56 -9.08 12.45
N LEU A 115 -1.78 -9.23 11.38
CA LEU A 115 -2.25 -8.93 10.01
C LEU A 115 -3.43 -9.83 9.60
N HIS A 116 -3.37 -11.12 9.92
CA HIS A 116 -4.47 -12.05 9.67
C HIS A 116 -5.76 -11.62 10.37
N THR A 117 -5.65 -11.19 11.63
CA THR A 117 -6.77 -10.69 12.43
C THR A 117 -7.36 -9.42 11.80
N ALA A 118 -6.53 -8.43 11.49
CA ALA A 118 -7.00 -7.16 10.93
C ALA A 118 -7.67 -7.33 9.56
N MET A 119 -7.02 -8.06 8.64
CA MET A 119 -7.57 -8.30 7.31
C MET A 119 -8.83 -9.16 7.36
N GLY A 120 -8.82 -10.24 8.14
CA GLY A 120 -9.96 -11.15 8.27
C GLY A 120 -11.19 -10.47 8.87
N ALA A 121 -11.01 -9.67 9.93
CA ALA A 121 -12.11 -8.94 10.56
C ALA A 121 -12.72 -7.90 9.61
N LEU A 122 -11.90 -7.15 8.86
CA LEU A 122 -12.39 -6.21 7.85
C LEU A 122 -13.13 -6.91 6.70
N ARG A 123 -12.60 -8.02 6.17
CA ARG A 123 -13.29 -8.79 5.12
C ARG A 123 -14.59 -9.42 5.61
N ALA A 124 -14.66 -9.83 6.87
CA ALA A 124 -15.87 -10.39 7.47
C ALA A 124 -17.03 -9.39 7.54
N THR A 125 -16.77 -8.08 7.49
CA THR A 125 -17.83 -7.05 7.38
C THR A 125 -18.29 -6.80 5.94
N GLY A 126 -17.60 -7.38 4.95
CA GLY A 126 -17.83 -7.15 3.53
C GLY A 126 -17.01 -6.03 2.91
N ALA A 127 -16.09 -5.39 3.66
CA ALA A 127 -15.23 -4.33 3.13
C ALA A 127 -14.20 -4.88 2.14
N ASP A 128 -13.92 -4.19 1.04
CA ASP A 128 -12.74 -4.45 0.21
C ASP A 128 -11.46 -3.98 0.90
N VAL A 129 -10.45 -4.84 0.99
CA VAL A 129 -9.21 -4.54 1.71
C VAL A 129 -8.08 -4.32 0.73
N LEU A 130 -7.52 -3.11 0.72
CA LEU A 130 -6.29 -2.75 0.03
C LEU A 130 -5.08 -3.08 0.90
N THR A 131 -4.02 -3.60 0.29
CA THR A 131 -2.72 -3.75 0.96
C THR A 131 -1.59 -3.72 -0.07
N ALA A 132 -0.34 -3.66 0.39
CA ALA A 132 0.81 -3.62 -0.50
C ALA A 132 2.03 -4.31 0.09
N CYS A 133 2.88 -4.87 -0.78
CA CYS A 133 4.27 -5.14 -0.41
C CYS A 133 5.11 -3.88 -0.63
N LEU A 134 5.96 -3.53 0.34
CA LEU A 134 6.71 -2.27 0.38
C LEU A 134 8.21 -2.53 0.24
N PRO A 135 8.99 -1.53 -0.26
CA PRO A 135 10.43 -1.68 -0.39
C PRO A 135 11.11 -1.83 0.99
N ASP A 136 12.27 -2.49 1.00
CA ASP A 136 13.10 -2.61 2.20
C ASP A 136 13.63 -1.24 2.65
N PRO A 137 13.37 -0.81 3.91
CA PRO A 137 13.90 0.44 4.44
C PRO A 137 15.43 0.52 4.39
N GLY A 138 16.13 -0.60 4.53
CA GLY A 138 17.59 -0.63 4.44
C GLY A 138 18.09 -0.21 3.06
N THR A 139 17.43 -0.70 2.01
CA THR A 139 17.69 -0.34 0.62
C THR A 139 17.29 1.11 0.32
N VAL A 140 16.11 1.54 0.78
CA VAL A 140 15.60 2.92 0.59
C VAL A 140 16.54 3.95 1.20
N LEU A 141 17.04 3.69 2.41
CA LEU A 141 17.95 4.58 3.15
C LEU A 141 19.43 4.42 2.75
N GLY A 142 19.79 3.44 1.91
CA GLY A 142 21.17 3.17 1.52
C GLY A 142 22.05 2.74 2.70
N LEU A 143 21.52 1.93 3.61
CA LEU A 143 22.25 1.47 4.79
C LEU A 143 23.42 0.53 4.41
N PRO A 144 24.51 0.51 5.21
CA PRO A 144 25.60 -0.42 4.98
C PRO A 144 25.12 -1.87 5.12
N TRP A 145 25.77 -2.79 4.41
CA TRP A 145 25.34 -4.18 4.30
C TRP A 145 25.05 -4.91 5.63
N PRO A 146 25.77 -4.68 6.75
CA PRO A 146 25.46 -5.36 8.02
C PRO A 146 24.10 -4.96 8.58
N LEU A 147 23.59 -3.77 8.24
CA LEU A 147 22.25 -3.31 8.60
C LEU A 147 21.21 -3.65 7.53
N ALA A 148 21.57 -3.45 6.26
CA ALA A 148 20.64 -3.67 5.15
C ALA A 148 20.20 -5.14 5.02
N ARG A 149 21.12 -6.11 5.19
CA ARG A 149 20.78 -7.54 5.06
C ARG A 149 19.77 -8.05 6.08
N PRO A 150 19.94 -7.84 7.41
CA PRO A 150 18.94 -8.29 8.37
C PRO A 150 17.59 -7.59 8.19
N LEU A 151 17.56 -6.29 7.88
CA LEU A 151 16.31 -5.59 7.59
C LEU A 151 15.63 -6.12 6.33
N GLY A 152 16.39 -6.34 5.25
CA GLY A 152 15.89 -6.95 4.02
C GLY A 152 15.33 -8.36 4.23
N ARG A 153 15.94 -9.19 5.09
CA ARG A 153 15.38 -10.49 5.48
C ARG A 153 14.03 -10.34 6.17
N ARG A 154 13.92 -9.43 7.14
CA ARG A 154 12.67 -9.16 7.88
C ARG A 154 11.58 -8.60 6.96
N MET A 155 11.94 -7.69 6.06
CA MET A 155 11.02 -7.14 5.07
C MET A 155 10.55 -8.19 4.06
N THR A 156 11.43 -9.11 3.66
CA THR A 156 11.06 -10.25 2.81
C THR A 156 10.03 -11.13 3.53
N ALA A 157 10.29 -11.48 4.79
CA ALA A 157 9.36 -12.26 5.61
C ALA A 157 7.98 -11.57 5.75
N LEU A 158 7.96 -10.26 5.99
CA LEU A 158 6.73 -9.46 6.03
C LEU A 158 6.01 -9.47 4.68
N ASN A 159 6.70 -9.17 3.58
CA ASN A 159 6.11 -9.10 2.25
C ASN A 159 5.54 -10.46 1.82
N ASP A 160 6.24 -11.56 2.07
CA ASP A 160 5.74 -12.93 1.83
C ASP A 160 4.47 -13.23 2.63
N THR A 161 4.41 -12.76 3.88
CA THR A 161 3.24 -12.89 4.74
C THR A 161 2.06 -12.08 4.21
N VAL A 162 2.28 -10.82 3.80
CA VAL A 162 1.24 -9.98 3.19
C VAL A 162 0.75 -10.60 1.88
N HIS A 163 1.62 -11.15 1.03
CA HIS A 163 1.21 -11.87 -0.18
C HIS A 163 0.28 -13.05 0.14
N ALA A 164 0.68 -13.90 1.10
CA ALA A 164 -0.10 -15.08 1.48
C ALA A 164 -1.46 -14.70 2.08
N LEU A 165 -1.50 -13.72 2.98
CA LEU A 165 -2.73 -13.22 3.59
C LEU A 165 -3.63 -12.53 2.57
N SER A 166 -3.05 -11.81 1.61
CA SER A 166 -3.84 -11.18 0.53
C SER A 166 -4.56 -12.24 -0.30
N ALA A 167 -3.85 -13.32 -0.67
CA ALA A 167 -4.44 -14.42 -1.42
C ALA A 167 -5.53 -15.15 -0.62
N HIS A 168 -5.35 -15.30 0.70
CA HIS A 168 -6.32 -15.98 1.56
C HIS A 168 -7.59 -15.18 1.82
N HIS A 169 -7.44 -13.89 2.15
CA HIS A 169 -8.56 -13.01 2.49
C HIS A 169 -9.21 -12.33 1.26
N GLY A 170 -8.64 -12.56 0.07
CA GLY A 170 -9.08 -11.89 -1.16
C GLY A 170 -8.82 -10.38 -1.12
N ALA A 171 -7.71 -9.96 -0.53
CA ALA A 171 -7.32 -8.55 -0.48
C ALA A 171 -6.79 -8.09 -1.85
N LEU A 172 -7.05 -6.83 -2.16
CA LEU A 172 -6.58 -6.13 -3.35
C LEU A 172 -5.13 -5.69 -3.12
N HIS A 173 -4.21 -6.53 -3.57
CA HIS A 173 -2.78 -6.39 -3.30
C HIS A 173 -2.05 -5.58 -4.38
N LEU A 174 -1.35 -4.52 -3.96
CA LEU A 174 -0.44 -3.75 -4.79
C LEU A 174 1.02 -4.20 -4.58
N HIS A 175 1.67 -4.63 -5.66
CA HIS A 175 3.11 -4.85 -5.65
C HIS A 175 3.87 -3.52 -5.80
N ALA A 176 3.99 -2.75 -4.72
CA ALA A 176 4.66 -1.44 -4.72
C ALA A 176 6.19 -1.56 -4.65
N ALA A 177 6.72 -2.53 -3.89
CA ALA A 177 8.15 -2.77 -3.72
C ALA A 177 8.98 -2.81 -5.03
N PRO A 178 8.56 -3.52 -6.10
CA PRO A 178 9.34 -3.58 -7.34
C PRO A 178 9.18 -2.33 -8.24
N ARG A 179 8.34 -1.36 -7.86
CA ARG A 179 8.10 -0.18 -8.69
C ARG A 179 9.32 0.76 -8.63
N PRO A 180 9.82 1.27 -9.78
CA PRO A 180 10.96 2.20 -9.79
C PRO A 180 10.73 3.46 -8.95
N TRP A 181 9.47 3.92 -8.87
CA TRP A 181 9.12 5.10 -8.09
C TRP A 181 9.22 4.88 -6.58
N ALA A 182 9.24 3.64 -6.08
CA ALA A 182 9.24 3.36 -4.65
C ALA A 182 10.56 3.78 -3.96
N THR A 183 11.66 3.92 -4.71
CA THR A 183 12.98 4.31 -4.20
C THR A 183 13.59 5.50 -4.95
N SER A 184 12.82 6.17 -5.80
CA SER A 184 13.34 7.25 -6.64
C SER A 184 13.48 8.56 -5.84
N PRO A 185 14.60 9.30 -5.95
CA PRO A 185 14.78 10.54 -5.18
C PRO A 185 13.70 11.60 -5.41
N GLY A 186 13.11 11.67 -6.62
CA GLY A 186 12.04 12.63 -6.93
C GLY A 186 10.67 12.29 -6.34
N THR A 187 10.49 11.06 -5.87
CA THR A 187 9.23 10.57 -5.29
C THR A 187 9.35 10.31 -3.79
N LEU A 188 10.53 10.54 -3.21
CA LEU A 188 10.78 10.52 -1.78
C LEU A 188 10.78 11.93 -1.20
N SER A 189 10.35 12.04 0.05
CA SER A 189 10.34 13.27 0.82
C SER A 189 11.75 13.65 1.30
N ALA A 190 11.87 14.76 2.02
CA ALA A 190 13.13 15.25 2.57
C ALA A 190 13.87 14.21 3.45
N ASP A 191 13.13 13.29 4.07
CA ASP A 191 13.69 12.23 4.92
C ASP A 191 14.21 11.00 4.15
N ARG A 192 14.02 10.98 2.83
CA ARG A 192 14.42 9.88 1.93
C ARG A 192 13.81 8.52 2.31
N LEU A 193 12.74 8.50 3.08
CA LEU A 193 12.03 7.28 3.49
C LEU A 193 10.57 7.33 3.06
N HIS A 194 9.88 8.41 3.39
CA HIS A 194 8.46 8.56 3.07
C HIS A 194 8.28 9.09 1.66
N PRO A 195 7.16 8.79 0.99
CA PRO A 195 6.86 9.38 -0.30
C PRO A 195 6.68 10.89 -0.21
N SER A 196 7.16 11.65 -1.19
CA SER A 196 6.74 13.04 -1.40
C SER A 196 5.30 13.07 -1.94
N GLU A 197 4.72 14.25 -2.14
CA GLU A 197 3.44 14.40 -2.86
C GLU A 197 3.42 13.58 -4.17
N ALA A 198 4.49 13.66 -4.97
CA ALA A 198 4.59 12.92 -6.22
C ALA A 198 4.55 11.39 -5.99
N GLY A 199 5.23 10.91 -4.94
CA GLY A 199 5.18 9.50 -4.55
C GLY A 199 3.80 9.06 -4.05
N HIS A 200 3.13 9.87 -3.24
CA HIS A 200 1.76 9.62 -2.77
C HIS A 200 0.75 9.57 -3.92
N ARG A 201 0.88 10.44 -4.93
CA ARG A 201 0.06 10.40 -6.14
C ARG A 201 0.28 9.14 -6.97
N LEU A 202 1.53 8.69 -7.09
CA LEU A 202 1.86 7.43 -7.79
C LEU A 202 1.28 6.23 -7.05
N LEU A 203 1.40 6.19 -5.71
CA LEU A 203 0.79 5.15 -4.88
C LEU A 203 -0.75 5.14 -5.01
N ALA A 204 -1.39 6.32 -4.94
CA ALA A 204 -2.82 6.46 -5.12
C ALA A 204 -3.27 5.99 -6.51
N ARG A 205 -2.55 6.38 -7.57
CA ARG A 205 -2.83 5.94 -8.96
C ARG A 205 -2.67 4.43 -9.11
N ASP A 206 -1.63 3.84 -8.53
CA ASP A 206 -1.40 2.41 -8.64
C ASP A 206 -2.48 1.61 -7.87
N PHE A 207 -2.95 2.09 -6.71
CA PHE A 207 -4.12 1.50 -6.02
C PHE A 207 -5.43 1.71 -6.78
N HIS A 208 -5.63 2.89 -7.38
CA HIS A 208 -6.77 3.13 -8.27
C HIS A 208 -6.78 2.11 -9.42
N GLY A 209 -5.63 1.82 -10.02
CA GLY A 209 -5.49 0.79 -11.04
C GLY A 209 -5.86 -0.62 -10.56
N VAL A 210 -5.50 -0.98 -9.31
CA VAL A 210 -5.91 -2.26 -8.68
C VAL A 210 -7.44 -2.30 -8.52
N LEU A 211 -8.04 -1.23 -8.03
CA LEU A 211 -9.50 -1.11 -7.87
C LEU A 211 -10.23 -1.15 -9.21
N ALA A 212 -9.70 -0.48 -10.24
CA ALA A 212 -10.25 -0.49 -11.59
C ALA A 212 -10.20 -1.90 -12.20
N GLY A 213 -9.10 -2.62 -12.00
CA GLY A 213 -8.97 -4.02 -12.42
C GLY A 213 -9.98 -4.96 -11.75
N ALA A 214 -10.44 -4.62 -10.54
CA ALA A 214 -11.49 -5.33 -9.82
C ALA A 214 -12.92 -4.83 -10.13
N GLY A 215 -13.07 -3.81 -10.98
CA GLY A 215 -14.37 -3.19 -11.28
C GLY A 215 -14.95 -2.31 -10.17
N LEU A 216 -14.11 -1.87 -9.23
CA LEU A 216 -14.50 -1.10 -8.04
C LEU A 216 -14.16 0.40 -8.12
N ALA A 217 -13.36 0.82 -9.11
CA ALA A 217 -13.05 2.23 -9.31
C ALA A 217 -14.22 2.95 -10.01
N VAL A 218 -14.75 4.00 -9.38
CA VAL A 218 -15.94 4.72 -9.85
C VAL A 218 -15.60 6.06 -10.54
N GLY A 219 -14.42 6.63 -10.29
CA GLY A 219 -13.97 7.90 -10.89
C GLY A 219 -12.69 7.79 -11.72
N PRO A 220 -12.24 8.91 -12.34
CA PRO A 220 -11.01 8.96 -13.10
C PRO A 220 -9.79 8.67 -12.21
N PRO A 221 -8.68 8.18 -12.78
CA PRO A 221 -7.46 7.98 -12.00
C PRO A 221 -6.94 9.29 -11.41
N PRO A 222 -6.30 9.25 -10.23
CA PRO A 222 -5.68 10.42 -9.61
C PRO A 222 -4.72 11.15 -10.56
N ARG A 223 -4.76 12.49 -10.52
CA ARG A 223 -3.78 13.32 -11.24
C ARG A 223 -2.39 13.16 -10.63
N LEU A 224 -1.38 13.13 -11.49
CA LEU A 224 0.02 12.99 -11.08
C LEU A 224 0.74 14.33 -10.91
N ASP A 225 0.17 15.41 -11.46
CA ASP A 225 0.70 16.75 -11.31
C ASP A 225 0.64 17.17 -9.83
N PRO A 226 1.78 17.53 -9.21
CA PRO A 226 1.79 18.08 -7.86
C PRO A 226 1.03 19.41 -7.81
N ASP A 227 0.33 19.68 -6.70
CA ASP A 227 -0.42 20.92 -6.50
C ASP A 227 0.50 22.10 -6.13
N GLY A 228 1.72 21.80 -5.68
CA GLY A 228 2.71 22.80 -5.27
C GLY A 228 4.13 22.45 -5.72
N PRO A 229 5.05 23.44 -5.69
CA PRO A 229 6.46 23.17 -5.90
C PRO A 229 6.98 22.22 -4.82
N PRO A 230 7.96 21.36 -5.14
CA PRO A 230 8.56 20.48 -4.15
C PRO A 230 9.15 21.29 -2.99
N PRO A 231 9.22 20.72 -1.77
CA PRO A 231 9.78 21.41 -0.62
C PRO A 231 11.18 21.94 -0.94
N GLY A 232 11.39 23.25 -0.75
CA GLY A 232 12.71 23.85 -0.98
C GLY A 232 13.77 23.27 -0.05
N ARG A 233 15.05 23.42 -0.41
CA ARG A 233 16.19 22.93 0.40
C ARG A 233 16.12 23.42 1.85
N GLY A 234 15.66 24.65 2.09
CA GLY A 234 15.46 25.22 3.43
C GLY A 234 14.36 24.52 4.25
N ALA A 235 13.25 24.14 3.61
CA ALA A 235 12.18 23.38 4.27
C ALA A 235 12.63 21.96 4.62
N SER A 236 13.45 21.34 3.76
CA SER A 236 14.07 20.03 4.04
C SER A 236 15.03 20.10 5.23
N VAL A 237 15.86 21.14 5.31
CA VAL A 237 16.78 21.38 6.44
C VAL A 237 16.00 21.68 7.72
N TRP A 238 14.94 22.49 7.65
CA TRP A 238 14.08 22.78 8.81
C TRP A 238 13.33 21.54 9.31
N TRP A 239 12.83 20.70 8.40
CA TRP A 239 12.22 19.42 8.75
C TRP A 239 13.23 18.50 9.44
N MET A 240 14.45 18.36 8.89
CA MET A 240 15.53 17.61 9.54
C MET A 240 15.83 18.17 10.93
N ALA A 241 15.94 19.49 11.07
CA ALA A 241 16.30 20.16 12.32
C ALA A 241 15.23 20.06 13.42
N THR A 242 13.95 20.01 13.05
CA THR A 242 12.83 20.00 14.03
C THR A 242 12.24 18.62 14.26
N ARG A 243 11.89 17.92 13.18
CA ARG A 243 11.18 16.63 13.22
C ARG A 243 12.12 15.45 13.12
N GLY A 244 13.09 15.55 12.21
CA GLY A 244 14.16 14.56 12.09
C GLY A 244 14.91 14.40 13.40
N THR A 245 15.28 15.49 14.07
CA THR A 245 16.05 15.46 15.32
C THR A 245 15.30 14.78 16.48
N ARG A 246 14.00 15.06 16.68
CA ARG A 246 13.23 14.42 17.75
C ARG A 246 12.97 12.95 17.45
N TRP A 247 12.63 12.61 16.21
CA TRP A 247 12.51 11.22 15.79
C TRP A 247 13.84 10.48 15.97
N ILE A 248 14.96 11.06 15.52
CA ILE A 248 16.30 10.48 15.73
C ILE A 248 16.59 10.33 17.22
N ALA A 249 16.30 11.32 18.07
CA ALA A 249 16.54 11.25 19.51
C ALA A 249 15.71 10.15 20.19
N ASP A 250 14.42 10.08 19.88
CA ASP A 250 13.52 9.03 20.39
C ASP A 250 13.94 7.64 19.86
N ARG A 251 14.50 7.58 18.65
CA ARG A 251 14.98 6.34 18.02
C ARG A 251 16.39 5.90 18.44
N CYS A 252 17.23 6.82 18.89
CA CYS A 252 18.58 6.52 19.36
C CYS A 252 18.58 5.67 20.64
N THR A 253 17.53 5.77 21.46
CA THR A 253 17.40 4.98 22.68
C THR A 253 16.59 3.70 22.48
N ASP A 254 15.65 3.66 21.52
CA ASP A 254 14.72 2.54 21.32
C ASP A 254 15.05 1.61 20.13
N LEU A 255 15.88 2.04 19.17
CA LEU A 255 16.07 1.35 17.88
C LEU A 255 17.54 1.14 17.53
N LEU A 256 18.40 2.12 17.84
CA LEU A 256 19.84 2.02 17.54
C LEU A 256 20.52 0.81 18.21
N PRO A 257 20.29 0.48 19.50
CA PRO A 257 20.92 -0.69 20.12
C PRO A 257 20.54 -2.01 19.43
N ASP A 258 19.27 -2.15 19.04
CA ASP A 258 18.76 -3.33 18.36
C ASP A 258 19.33 -3.46 16.94
N LEU A 259 19.39 -2.35 16.19
CA LEU A 259 20.02 -2.32 14.88
C LEU A 259 21.51 -2.69 14.95
N LEU A 260 22.24 -2.16 15.93
CA LEU A 260 23.64 -2.50 16.14
C LEU A 260 23.81 -3.97 16.52
N ARG A 261 22.90 -4.54 17.31
CA ARG A 261 22.90 -5.97 17.64
C ARG A 261 22.69 -6.83 16.39
N LEU A 262 21.75 -6.46 15.54
CA LEU A 262 21.51 -7.13 14.25
C LEU A 262 22.72 -7.05 13.34
N ALA A 263 23.35 -5.88 13.24
CA ALA A 263 24.57 -5.70 12.46
C ALA A 263 25.73 -6.55 12.99
N ALA A 264 25.91 -6.61 14.31
CA ALA A 264 26.95 -7.44 14.92
C ALA A 264 26.69 -8.94 14.73
N GLU A 265 25.44 -9.38 14.78
CA GLU A 265 25.06 -10.76 14.45
C GLU A 265 25.32 -11.09 12.99
N GLU A 266 24.87 -10.23 12.07
CA GLU A 266 25.10 -10.38 10.63
C GLU A 266 26.59 -10.46 10.30
N TYR A 267 27.39 -9.57 10.91
CA TYR A 267 28.83 -9.55 10.73
C TYR A 267 29.49 -10.83 11.25
N ARG A 268 29.11 -11.31 12.43
CA ARG A 268 29.65 -12.56 13.01
C ARG A 268 29.33 -13.78 12.14
N HIS A 269 28.09 -13.89 11.64
CA HIS A 269 27.71 -15.00 10.75
C HIS A 269 28.42 -14.91 9.40
N THR A 270 28.60 -13.70 8.87
CA THR A 270 29.33 -13.49 7.62
C THR A 270 30.81 -13.87 7.78
N ALA A 271 31.47 -13.41 8.85
CA ALA A 271 32.86 -13.75 9.15
C ALA A 271 33.09 -15.26 9.34
N ARG A 272 32.07 -15.99 9.81
CA ARG A 272 32.08 -17.45 9.99
C ARG A 272 31.63 -18.24 8.76
N GLY A 273 31.21 -17.57 7.68
CA GLY A 273 30.65 -18.23 6.50
C GLY A 273 29.27 -18.87 6.71
N THR A 274 28.58 -18.53 7.80
CA THR A 274 27.28 -19.12 8.19
C THR A 274 26.09 -18.19 7.95
N ALA A 275 26.27 -17.08 7.24
CA ALA A 275 25.19 -16.16 6.87
C ALA A 275 23.97 -16.84 6.19
N PRO A 276 24.13 -17.86 5.32
CA PRO A 276 22.98 -18.57 4.74
C PRO A 276 22.05 -19.23 5.76
N LEU A 277 22.53 -19.54 6.97
CA LEU A 277 21.68 -20.09 8.04
C LEU A 277 20.65 -19.06 8.53
N LEU A 278 21.01 -17.77 8.54
CA LEU A 278 20.08 -16.70 8.91
C LEU A 278 18.97 -16.54 7.87
N ASP A 279 19.32 -16.63 6.58
CA ASP A 279 18.35 -16.60 5.48
C ASP A 279 17.40 -17.82 5.55
N HIS A 280 17.94 -19.01 5.84
CA HIS A 280 17.14 -20.22 5.99
C HIS A 280 16.19 -20.14 7.19
N ALA A 281 16.70 -19.77 8.36
CA ALA A 281 15.91 -19.64 9.58
C ALA A 281 14.78 -18.60 9.43
N ALA A 282 15.04 -17.47 8.76
CA ALA A 282 14.02 -16.48 8.48
C ALA A 282 12.90 -17.05 7.60
N ARG A 283 13.25 -17.80 6.54
CA ARG A 283 12.26 -18.45 5.65
C ARG A 283 11.46 -19.51 6.38
N GLU A 284 12.10 -20.37 7.17
CA GLU A 284 11.41 -21.39 7.97
C GLU A 284 10.45 -20.76 8.97
N ALA A 285 10.86 -19.67 9.63
CA ALA A 285 9.99 -18.94 10.55
C ALA A 285 8.75 -18.36 9.84
N THR A 286 8.92 -17.78 8.65
CA THR A 286 7.78 -17.30 7.84
C THR A 286 6.85 -18.42 7.42
N VAL A 287 7.39 -19.55 6.94
CA VAL A 287 6.58 -20.71 6.56
C VAL A 287 5.81 -21.25 7.76
N ALA A 288 6.48 -21.45 8.89
CA ALA A 288 5.85 -21.92 10.12
C ALA A 288 4.77 -20.94 10.63
N ALA A 289 4.99 -19.62 10.51
CA ALA A 289 3.98 -18.62 10.84
C ALA A 289 2.72 -18.78 10.00
N LEU A 290 2.86 -18.90 8.67
CA LEU A 290 1.72 -19.10 7.77
C LEU A 290 1.03 -20.44 8.01
N GLU A 291 1.77 -21.52 8.21
CA GLU A 291 1.22 -22.84 8.54
C GLU A 291 0.41 -22.80 9.86
N SER A 292 0.88 -22.08 10.87
CA SER A 292 0.17 -21.93 12.15
C SER A 292 -1.18 -21.23 12.02
N LEU A 293 -1.35 -20.41 10.98
CA LEU A 293 -2.62 -19.73 10.65
C LEU A 293 -3.51 -20.58 9.72
N GLY A 294 -3.14 -21.83 9.45
CA GLY A 294 -3.88 -22.72 8.55
C GLY A 294 -3.69 -22.39 7.06
N LEU A 295 -2.69 -21.57 6.70
CA LEU A 295 -2.41 -21.12 5.32
C LEU A 295 -1.50 -22.09 4.54
N GLY A 296 -1.47 -23.37 4.92
CA GLY A 296 -0.53 -24.37 4.42
C GLY A 296 -0.50 -24.50 2.88
N ARG A 297 0.70 -24.28 2.32
CA ARG A 297 1.07 -24.28 0.89
C ARG A 297 -0.06 -23.91 -0.08
N VAL A 298 -0.23 -22.61 -0.30
CA VAL A 298 -0.82 -22.10 -1.54
C VAL A 298 -0.19 -22.84 -2.72
N ARG A 299 -1.02 -23.54 -3.49
CA ARG A 299 -0.64 -24.33 -4.66
C ARG A 299 0.25 -23.48 -5.56
N LYS A 300 1.44 -23.99 -5.93
CA LYS A 300 2.39 -23.32 -6.85
C LYS A 300 1.62 -22.66 -8.00
N VAL A 301 1.69 -21.34 -8.09
CA VAL A 301 1.28 -20.62 -9.30
C VAL A 301 2.10 -21.18 -10.46
N PRO A 302 1.49 -21.61 -11.58
CA PRO A 302 2.23 -22.20 -12.68
C PRO A 302 3.24 -21.19 -13.24
N SER A 303 4.48 -21.64 -13.44
CA SER A 303 5.61 -20.84 -13.92
C SER A 303 5.50 -20.52 -15.41
N SER A 304 4.45 -19.81 -15.85
CA SER A 304 4.39 -19.30 -17.23
C SER A 304 5.29 -18.09 -17.47
N ALA A 305 5.91 -17.52 -16.44
CA ALA A 305 6.81 -16.36 -16.57
C ALA A 305 8.29 -16.69 -16.88
N ARG A 306 8.67 -17.96 -17.14
CA ARG A 306 10.06 -18.33 -17.49
C ARG A 306 10.34 -18.52 -18.99
N ARG A 307 9.37 -18.25 -19.87
CA ARG A 307 9.49 -18.52 -21.32
C ARG A 307 9.30 -17.30 -22.24
N ALA A 308 9.68 -16.11 -21.76
CA ALA A 308 9.71 -14.89 -22.59
C ALA A 308 11.14 -14.28 -22.66
N GLY A 309 12.17 -15.13 -22.78
CA GLY A 309 13.57 -14.69 -22.87
C GLY A 309 14.45 -15.55 -23.77
N GLN A 310 13.86 -16.42 -24.60
CA GLN A 310 14.61 -17.20 -25.59
C GLN A 310 13.91 -17.10 -26.94
N THR A 311 14.71 -16.95 -28.00
CA THR A 311 14.41 -16.50 -29.38
C THR A 311 14.37 -14.97 -29.48
N VAL A 312 15.27 -14.29 -30.21
CA VAL A 312 15.89 -14.59 -31.51
C VAL A 312 17.34 -14.07 -31.54
N SER A 313 18.32 -14.97 -31.61
CA SER A 313 19.64 -14.68 -32.20
C SER A 313 19.58 -15.22 -33.62
N GLY A 314 19.28 -14.35 -34.58
CA GLY A 314 19.34 -14.63 -36.00
C GLY A 314 20.63 -14.06 -36.55
N ALA A 315 21.53 -14.95 -36.96
CA ALA A 315 22.71 -14.63 -37.74
C ALA A 315 22.33 -13.93 -39.05
N CYS A 316 23.14 -12.94 -39.45
CA CYS A 316 23.40 -12.65 -40.86
C CYS A 316 24.85 -12.19 -41.00
N ASP A 317 25.51 -12.89 -41.90
CA ASP A 317 26.92 -12.80 -42.26
C ASP A 317 27.34 -11.47 -42.89
N SER A 318 28.65 -11.30 -42.83
CA SER A 318 29.51 -10.33 -43.49
C SER A 318 29.27 -10.13 -44.98
N THR A 319 29.39 -8.86 -45.43
CA THR A 319 30.07 -8.50 -46.68
C THR A 319 30.86 -7.21 -46.49
N ALA A 320 32.09 -7.21 -47.02
CA ALA A 320 33.11 -6.19 -46.91
C ALA A 320 33.00 -5.06 -47.97
N GLU A 321 33.81 -4.02 -47.74
CA GLU A 321 34.29 -2.98 -48.69
C GLU A 321 33.24 -1.97 -49.22
N ALA A 322 33.50 -0.66 -49.38
CA ALA A 322 34.73 0.10 -49.44
C ALA A 322 34.51 1.56 -48.96
N ARG A 323 35.58 2.20 -48.47
CA ARG A 323 35.70 3.66 -48.35
C ARG A 323 35.81 4.30 -49.74
N PRO A 324 35.40 5.57 -49.88
CA PRO A 324 36.44 6.58 -50.07
C PRO A 324 36.28 7.82 -49.17
N ARG A 325 37.43 8.49 -48.99
CA ARG A 325 37.65 9.73 -48.27
C ARG A 325 37.25 10.93 -49.14
N SER A 326 36.64 11.96 -48.54
CA SER A 326 37.02 13.38 -48.70
C SER A 326 36.04 14.27 -47.94
N GLY A 327 36.57 15.22 -47.16
CA GLY A 327 35.81 16.19 -46.36
C GLY A 327 35.26 17.39 -47.17
N PRO A 328 35.12 18.57 -46.55
CA PRO A 328 33.80 19.14 -46.27
C PRO A 328 33.54 20.45 -47.03
N ALA A 329 32.27 20.82 -47.22
CA ALA A 329 31.91 22.20 -47.56
C ALA A 329 30.53 22.57 -47.01
N ARG A 330 30.52 23.65 -46.22
CA ARG A 330 29.37 24.43 -45.77
C ARG A 330 28.69 25.08 -46.96
N THR A 331 27.37 25.32 -46.87
CA THR A 331 26.68 26.63 -46.95
C THR A 331 25.16 26.44 -47.10
N SER A 332 24.38 26.97 -46.17
CA SER A 332 22.96 27.37 -46.37
C SER A 332 22.88 28.59 -47.32
N PRO A 333 21.72 29.21 -47.69
CA PRO A 333 20.30 28.95 -47.37
C PRO A 333 19.33 29.13 -48.59
N THR A 334 18.03 29.32 -48.28
CA THR A 334 16.96 30.06 -49.00
C THR A 334 15.96 29.38 -49.99
N THR A 335 14.78 29.02 -49.43
CA THR A 335 13.38 29.51 -49.72
C THR A 335 12.76 29.38 -51.15
N PRO A 336 11.44 29.70 -51.35
CA PRO A 336 10.27 28.81 -51.36
C PRO A 336 9.59 28.66 -52.74
N GLY A 337 8.62 27.74 -52.87
CA GLY A 337 7.72 27.68 -54.02
C GLY A 337 6.47 26.83 -53.78
N ALA A 338 5.31 27.48 -53.86
CA ALA A 338 3.97 26.99 -53.58
C ALA A 338 3.34 26.21 -54.80
N PRO A 339 2.08 25.73 -54.71
CA PRO A 339 1.52 24.53 -55.39
C PRO A 339 0.86 24.83 -56.75
N PRO A 340 0.13 23.88 -57.41
CA PRO A 340 -1.32 23.75 -57.16
C PRO A 340 -2.01 22.39 -57.46
N ALA A 341 -3.33 22.38 -57.17
CA ALA A 341 -4.47 21.65 -57.79
C ALA A 341 -4.54 20.11 -57.64
N GLU A 342 -5.49 19.57 -56.86
CA GLU A 342 -6.92 19.35 -57.21
C GLU A 342 -7.13 18.48 -58.45
N ASP A 343 -7.62 17.26 -58.26
CA ASP A 343 -8.71 16.75 -59.10
C ASP A 343 -9.63 15.81 -58.31
N ARG A 344 -10.93 15.99 -58.57
CA ARG A 344 -12.07 15.29 -57.99
C ARG A 344 -12.42 14.11 -58.89
N GLY A 345 -12.89 12.99 -58.34
CA GLY A 345 -13.53 12.01 -59.22
C GLY A 345 -13.99 10.68 -58.65
N ARG A 346 -15.20 10.67 -58.09
CA ARG A 346 -16.24 9.63 -58.21
C ARG A 346 -15.89 8.13 -58.04
N ALA A 347 -16.42 7.58 -56.95
CA ALA A 347 -17.46 6.53 -56.88
C ALA A 347 -17.45 5.36 -57.90
N ARG A 348 -17.33 4.12 -57.38
CA ARG A 348 -18.41 3.10 -57.41
C ARG A 348 -18.03 1.81 -56.64
N VAL A 349 -19.04 1.31 -55.92
CA VAL A 349 -19.22 -0.07 -55.41
C VAL A 349 -19.70 -0.96 -56.58
N PRO A 350 -19.33 -2.26 -56.68
CA PRO A 350 -20.04 -3.39 -56.04
C PRO A 350 -19.04 -4.36 -55.37
N GLY A 351 -19.33 -5.15 -54.34
CA GLY A 351 -20.54 -5.90 -54.04
C GLY A 351 -20.15 -7.39 -53.91
N ALA A 352 -20.69 -8.03 -52.88
CA ALA A 352 -20.96 -9.47 -52.76
C ALA A 352 -19.97 -10.46 -52.09
N ILE A 353 -20.44 -10.92 -50.91
CA ILE A 353 -20.68 -12.31 -50.47
C ILE A 353 -19.50 -13.14 -49.93
N GLY A 354 -19.64 -13.54 -48.65
CA GLY A 354 -18.91 -14.64 -48.03
C GLY A 354 -19.33 -14.84 -46.56
N ARG A 355 -20.49 -15.49 -46.36
CA ARG A 355 -21.06 -15.89 -45.06
C ARG A 355 -20.27 -17.05 -44.45
N THR A 356 -19.97 -16.99 -43.15
CA THR A 356 -19.92 -18.17 -42.27
C THR A 356 -20.50 -17.81 -40.91
N GLY A 357 -21.66 -18.40 -40.60
CA GLY A 357 -22.32 -18.34 -39.29
C GLY A 357 -21.79 -19.39 -38.31
N PRO A 358 -22.35 -19.43 -37.08
CA PRO A 358 -21.68 -19.92 -35.88
C PRO A 358 -22.00 -21.38 -35.53
N CYS A 359 -21.10 -22.03 -34.77
CA CYS A 359 -21.30 -23.36 -34.22
C CYS A 359 -21.36 -23.30 -32.67
N GLY A 360 -22.57 -23.49 -32.14
CA GLY A 360 -22.90 -24.16 -30.88
C GLY A 360 -24.15 -25.03 -31.17
N PRO A 361 -24.57 -26.01 -30.34
CA PRO A 361 -24.44 -26.06 -28.89
C PRO A 361 -24.05 -27.45 -28.32
N ALA A 362 -23.81 -27.54 -27.01
CA ALA A 362 -23.97 -28.79 -26.26
C ALA A 362 -24.61 -28.50 -24.89
N LEU A 363 -25.83 -29.03 -24.74
CA LEU A 363 -26.64 -29.04 -23.53
C LEU A 363 -26.17 -30.16 -22.59
N GLY A 364 -26.17 -29.89 -21.30
CA GLY A 364 -26.03 -30.88 -20.24
C GLY A 364 -26.68 -30.34 -18.96
N ALA A 365 -27.96 -30.64 -18.78
CA ALA A 365 -28.71 -30.36 -17.55
C ALA A 365 -28.99 -31.69 -16.83
N VAL A 366 -28.66 -31.78 -15.54
CA VAL A 366 -29.27 -32.72 -14.61
C VAL A 366 -29.57 -32.01 -13.28
N ALA A 367 -30.88 -32.02 -13.00
CA ALA A 367 -31.74 -31.74 -11.85
C ALA A 367 -31.21 -31.36 -10.43
N PRO A 368 -32.05 -30.62 -9.66
CA PRO A 368 -31.81 -30.21 -8.28
C PRO A 368 -32.31 -31.24 -7.25
N VAL A 369 -31.74 -31.22 -6.04
CA VAL A 369 -32.29 -31.94 -4.88
C VAL A 369 -32.96 -30.94 -3.94
N HIS A 370 -34.29 -31.05 -3.84
CA HIS A 370 -35.06 -30.52 -2.73
C HIS A 370 -35.02 -31.52 -1.56
N SER A 371 -34.79 -31.01 -0.35
CA SER A 371 -35.18 -31.68 0.90
C SER A 371 -35.74 -30.64 1.86
N THR A 372 -37.05 -30.65 1.99
CA THR A 372 -37.83 -29.95 3.02
C THR A 372 -37.92 -30.81 4.28
N GLY A 373 -37.61 -30.25 5.44
CA GLY A 373 -37.88 -30.87 6.75
C GLY A 373 -37.64 -29.88 7.89
N ARG A 374 -38.71 -29.56 8.62
CA ARG A 374 -38.90 -28.45 9.59
C ARG A 374 -38.47 -28.89 11.03
N PRO A 375 -38.69 -28.11 12.12
CA PRO A 375 -37.67 -27.76 13.10
C PRO A 375 -37.80 -28.51 14.45
N ASP A 376 -36.76 -28.48 15.29
CA ASP A 376 -36.95 -28.63 16.73
C ASP A 376 -36.02 -27.72 17.55
N ARG A 377 -36.54 -27.36 18.71
CA ARG A 377 -36.18 -26.30 19.65
C ARG A 377 -35.14 -26.78 20.67
N SER A 378 -34.62 -25.77 21.37
CA SER A 378 -34.00 -25.79 22.69
C SER A 378 -32.50 -26.13 22.77
N ALA A 379 -31.70 -25.10 23.06
CA ALA A 379 -30.92 -25.00 24.30
C ALA A 379 -30.11 -23.70 24.29
N THR A 380 -30.66 -22.68 24.95
CA THR A 380 -29.96 -21.45 25.33
C THR A 380 -28.84 -21.81 26.32
N LYS A 381 -27.58 -21.53 25.98
CA LYS A 381 -26.49 -21.51 26.96
C LYS A 381 -25.86 -20.12 26.98
N ARG A 382 -26.35 -19.31 27.93
CA ARG A 382 -25.67 -18.12 28.44
C ARG A 382 -24.37 -18.57 29.09
N ILE A 383 -23.24 -17.96 28.72
CA ILE A 383 -22.02 -18.01 29.52
C ILE A 383 -21.72 -16.58 29.97
N LEU A 384 -21.58 -16.47 31.29
CA LEU A 384 -21.39 -15.26 32.09
C LEU A 384 -20.14 -14.47 31.68
N VAL A 385 -20.30 -13.16 31.68
CA VAL A 385 -19.24 -12.16 31.89
C VAL A 385 -19.13 -11.93 33.41
N PRO A 386 -17.94 -12.01 34.03
CA PRO A 386 -17.78 -11.61 35.43
C PRO A 386 -17.70 -10.07 35.54
N GLY A 387 -18.61 -9.49 36.32
CA GLY A 387 -18.54 -8.11 36.78
C GLY A 387 -17.77 -7.98 38.11
N ALA A 388 -17.16 -6.82 38.31
CA ALA A 388 -16.76 -6.31 39.62
C ALA A 388 -17.26 -4.87 39.73
N ASP A 389 -18.18 -4.66 40.68
CA ASP A 389 -18.72 -3.38 41.14
C ASP A 389 -17.72 -2.63 42.02
N TRP A 390 -17.66 -1.29 41.90
CA TRP A 390 -17.49 -0.42 43.08
C TRP A 390 -18.20 0.93 42.92
N ALA A 391 -19.29 1.05 43.67
CA ALA A 391 -19.75 2.16 44.51
C ALA A 391 -19.42 3.62 44.13
N ALA A 392 -20.52 4.38 43.99
CA ALA A 392 -20.59 5.82 44.19
C ALA A 392 -20.40 6.20 45.67
N ALA A 393 -19.67 7.29 45.91
CA ALA A 393 -19.74 8.08 47.14
C ALA A 393 -20.02 9.53 46.72
N GLY A 394 -21.14 10.06 47.20
CA GLY A 394 -21.48 11.47 47.09
C GLY A 394 -20.77 12.30 48.15
N SER A 395 -20.67 13.60 47.88
CA SER A 395 -20.49 14.63 48.89
C SER A 395 -21.33 15.84 48.49
N ASP A 396 -22.37 16.04 49.28
CA ASP A 396 -23.04 17.28 49.67
C ASP A 396 -22.65 18.60 48.98
N SER A 397 -23.68 19.29 48.49
CA SER A 397 -23.79 20.74 48.69
C SER A 397 -25.27 21.12 48.80
N SER A 398 -25.63 21.53 50.01
CA SER A 398 -26.92 22.03 50.47
C SER A 398 -27.38 23.31 49.77
N GLY A 399 -28.66 23.31 49.37
CA GLY A 399 -29.67 24.37 49.51
C GLY A 399 -29.30 25.85 49.32
N THR A 400 -30.02 26.52 48.41
CA THR A 400 -31.01 27.59 48.69
C THR A 400 -31.31 28.37 47.40
N THR A 401 -32.53 28.26 46.87
CA THR A 401 -33.18 29.22 45.94
C THR A 401 -33.84 30.35 46.74
N PRO A 402 -34.46 31.38 46.12
CA PRO A 402 -34.18 32.10 44.85
C PRO A 402 -34.28 33.64 45.04
N ILE A 403 -33.76 34.48 44.13
CA ILE A 403 -34.34 35.83 43.88
C ILE A 403 -34.19 36.21 42.40
N THR A 404 -35.33 36.58 41.82
CA THR A 404 -35.57 37.30 40.56
C THR A 404 -34.89 38.68 40.50
N GLY A 405 -34.31 39.02 39.36
CA GLY A 405 -33.86 40.37 39.02
C GLY A 405 -33.24 40.40 37.63
#